data_AF-A0A6G1G437-F1
#
_entry.id   AF-A0A6G1G437-F1
#
_cell.length_a   1.000
_cell.length_b   1.000
_cell.length_c   1.000
_cell.angle_alpha   90.00
_cell.angle_beta   90.00
_cell.angle_gamma   90.00
#
_symmetry.space_group_name_H-M   'P 1'
#
loop_
_entity.id
_entity.type
_entity.pdbx_description
1 polymer ?
#
loop_
_entity_poly.entity_id
_entity_poly.type
_entity_poly.pdbx_seq_one_letter_code
_entity_poly.pdbx_strand_id
1 'polypeptide(L)'
;MLDDGLKAKAQINRYLALQTEIPSFTTEEWQHLSQIHQVLSKFNELTLFVSERKPQISLTVPLYYELHDLLNEGSEAQGVFSGLDRDIAQAIKEGMKKYEKYYTFMDESDTYYTALILDPRVKGDLILNELEDKEAGNLILRAVRNSLHQKYPLRNRESPRTVLQQSASEIKTVESRMLQRLQPQAVPLLSDIDRYFDSPRVSNIDTTDPNWLCNWWRVHKDELPQMAAAAREYLPIPSSEMSVE
;
A
#
# COMPACT_ATOMS: atom_id res chain seq x y z
N MET A 1 -21.63 -15.20 -10.29
CA MET A 1 -21.88 -16.09 -11.46
C MET A 1 -21.25 -17.47 -11.31
N LEU A 2 -19.93 -17.63 -11.34
CA LEU A 2 -19.29 -18.97 -11.19
C LEU A 2 -19.60 -19.61 -9.83
N ASP A 3 -19.45 -18.84 -8.74
CA ASP A 3 -19.80 -19.28 -7.38
C ASP A 3 -21.27 -19.74 -7.28
N ASP A 4 -22.20 -18.92 -7.76
CA ASP A 4 -23.64 -19.25 -7.81
C ASP A 4 -23.91 -20.49 -8.65
N GLY A 5 -23.23 -20.63 -9.79
CA GLY A 5 -23.34 -21.78 -10.68
C GLY A 5 -22.88 -23.07 -10.01
N LEU A 6 -21.76 -23.03 -9.28
CA LEU A 6 -21.26 -24.18 -8.51
C LEU A 6 -22.21 -24.54 -7.35
N LYS A 7 -22.74 -23.55 -6.63
CA LYS A 7 -23.76 -23.76 -5.59
C LYS A 7 -25.05 -24.35 -6.14
N ALA A 8 -25.42 -24.00 -7.37
CA ALA A 8 -26.60 -24.50 -8.07
C ALA A 8 -26.35 -25.77 -8.90
N LYS A 9 -25.18 -26.42 -8.80
CA LYS A 9 -24.80 -27.59 -9.61
C LYS A 9 -25.88 -28.68 -9.68
N ALA A 10 -26.51 -29.02 -8.54
CA ALA A 10 -27.54 -30.05 -8.50
C ALA A 10 -28.81 -29.66 -9.29
N GLN A 11 -29.22 -28.40 -9.16
CA GLN A 11 -30.37 -27.83 -9.86
C GLN A 11 -30.10 -27.72 -11.36
N ILE A 12 -28.91 -27.27 -11.74
CA ILE A 12 -28.47 -27.17 -13.14
C ILE A 12 -28.46 -28.56 -13.79
N ASN A 13 -27.84 -29.56 -13.16
CA ASN A 13 -27.82 -30.93 -13.69
C ASN A 13 -29.23 -31.52 -13.82
N ARG A 14 -30.13 -31.25 -12.86
CA ARG A 14 -31.53 -31.68 -12.95
C ARG A 14 -32.27 -31.01 -14.10
N TYR A 15 -32.02 -29.72 -14.33
CA TYR A 15 -32.60 -29.00 -15.46
C TYR A 15 -32.09 -29.56 -16.79
N LEU A 16 -30.78 -29.75 -16.93
CA LEU A 16 -30.16 -30.29 -18.15
C LEU A 16 -30.63 -31.71 -18.46
N ALA A 17 -30.89 -32.55 -17.45
CA ALA A 17 -31.46 -33.88 -17.65
C ALA A 17 -32.86 -33.86 -18.29
N LEU A 18 -33.58 -32.73 -18.23
CA LEU A 18 -34.89 -32.54 -18.86
C LEU A 18 -34.79 -31.91 -20.26
N GLN A 19 -33.61 -31.44 -20.68
CA GLN A 19 -33.40 -30.78 -21.96
C GLN A 19 -32.68 -31.73 -22.93
N THR A 20 -33.20 -31.86 -24.16
CA THR A 20 -32.58 -32.74 -25.18
C THR A 20 -31.55 -32.04 -26.05
N GLU A 21 -31.55 -30.70 -26.08
CA GLU A 21 -30.71 -29.90 -26.98
C GLU A 21 -29.43 -29.38 -26.31
N ILE A 22 -29.37 -29.41 -24.97
CA ILE A 22 -28.23 -28.86 -24.22
C ILE A 22 -27.48 -30.03 -23.55
N PRO A 23 -26.18 -30.21 -23.84
CA PRO A 23 -25.41 -31.29 -23.23
C PRO A 23 -25.27 -31.07 -21.72
N SER A 24 -25.26 -32.19 -20.97
CA SER A 24 -24.97 -32.16 -19.53
C SER A 24 -23.48 -32.00 -19.28
N PHE A 25 -23.13 -31.26 -18.23
CA PHE A 25 -21.75 -31.17 -17.76
C PHE A 25 -21.30 -32.48 -17.13
N THR A 26 -20.12 -32.93 -17.53
CA THR A 26 -19.40 -34.05 -16.95
C THR A 26 -18.83 -33.71 -15.57
N THR A 27 -18.46 -34.73 -14.80
CA THR A 27 -17.79 -34.54 -13.51
C THR A 27 -16.48 -33.76 -13.66
N GLU A 28 -15.73 -34.02 -14.73
CA GLU A 28 -14.46 -33.35 -15.03
C GLU A 28 -14.67 -31.87 -15.34
N GLU A 29 -15.68 -31.50 -16.13
CA GLU A 29 -16.00 -30.10 -16.41
C GLU A 29 -16.42 -29.35 -15.14
N TRP A 30 -17.21 -29.98 -14.27
CA TRP A 30 -17.54 -29.38 -12.97
C TRP A 30 -16.31 -29.19 -12.07
N GLN A 31 -15.37 -30.13 -12.12
CA GLN A 31 -14.11 -30.02 -11.38
C GLN A 31 -13.25 -28.88 -11.94
N HIS A 32 -13.18 -28.76 -13.26
CA HIS A 32 -12.46 -27.68 -13.95
C HIS A 32 -13.05 -26.31 -13.60
N LEU A 33 -14.38 -26.17 -13.61
CA LEU A 33 -15.07 -24.95 -13.16
C LEU A 33 -14.77 -24.61 -11.69
N SER A 34 -14.69 -25.63 -10.82
CA SER A 34 -14.33 -25.44 -9.42
C SER A 34 -12.90 -24.92 -9.25
N GLN A 35 -11.96 -25.40 -10.06
CA GLN A 35 -10.58 -24.92 -10.06
C GLN A 35 -10.46 -23.49 -10.58
N ILE A 36 -11.17 -23.16 -11.67
CA ILE A 36 -11.26 -21.77 -12.16
C ILE A 36 -11.81 -20.85 -11.07
N HIS A 37 -12.88 -21.26 -10.39
CA HIS A 37 -13.46 -20.50 -9.29
C HIS A 37 -12.47 -20.32 -8.14
N GLN A 38 -11.72 -21.35 -7.77
CA GLN A 38 -10.70 -21.27 -6.73
C GLN A 38 -9.66 -20.18 -7.04
N VAL A 39 -9.14 -20.14 -8.27
CA VAL A 39 -8.18 -19.10 -8.70
C VAL A 39 -8.83 -17.72 -8.66
N LEU A 40 -9.99 -17.55 -9.32
CA LEU A 40 -10.65 -16.26 -9.41
C LEU A 40 -11.13 -15.72 -8.05
N SER A 41 -11.41 -16.59 -7.08
CA SER A 41 -11.78 -16.18 -5.73
C SER A 41 -10.68 -15.36 -5.05
N LYS A 42 -9.39 -15.69 -5.30
CA LYS A 42 -8.25 -14.96 -4.76
C LYS A 42 -8.09 -13.57 -5.39
N PHE A 43 -8.31 -13.45 -6.70
CA PHE A 43 -8.39 -12.14 -7.35
C PHE A 43 -9.57 -11.31 -6.82
N ASN A 44 -10.70 -11.94 -6.55
CA ASN A 44 -11.86 -11.26 -5.98
C ASN A 44 -11.58 -10.76 -4.55
N GLU A 45 -10.89 -11.54 -3.71
CA GLU A 45 -10.42 -11.10 -2.38
C GLU A 45 -9.58 -9.82 -2.48
N LEU A 46 -8.57 -9.79 -3.36
CA LEU A 46 -7.72 -8.60 -3.58
C LEU A 46 -8.50 -7.42 -4.16
N THR A 47 -9.42 -7.68 -5.10
CA THR A 47 -10.23 -6.63 -5.74
C THR A 47 -11.17 -5.97 -4.74
N LEU A 48 -11.83 -6.76 -3.88
CA LEU A 48 -12.69 -6.25 -2.80
C LEU A 48 -11.87 -5.42 -1.81
N PHE A 49 -10.67 -5.90 -1.46
CA PHE A 49 -9.76 -5.16 -0.58
C PHE A 49 -9.39 -3.79 -1.15
N VAL A 50 -9.06 -3.70 -2.44
CA VAL A 50 -8.78 -2.44 -3.16
C VAL A 50 -10.03 -1.58 -3.36
N SER A 51 -11.23 -2.15 -3.22
CA SER A 51 -12.48 -1.40 -3.33
C SER A 51 -12.95 -0.78 -2.01
N GLU A 52 -12.27 -1.05 -0.89
CA GLU A 52 -12.63 -0.45 0.40
C GLU A 52 -12.40 1.08 0.44
N ARG A 53 -13.23 1.81 1.21
CA ARG A 53 -13.07 3.26 1.42
C ARG A 53 -11.96 3.60 2.41
N LYS A 54 -10.70 3.41 2.02
CA LYS A 54 -9.49 3.76 2.80
C LYS A 54 -8.43 4.41 1.91
N PRO A 55 -7.53 5.26 2.45
CA PRO A 55 -6.33 5.68 1.73
C PRO A 55 -5.50 4.43 1.40
N GLN A 56 -5.45 4.04 0.12
CA GLN A 56 -4.94 2.72 -0.29
C GLN A 56 -3.67 2.79 -1.13
N ILE A 57 -3.22 3.98 -1.57
CA ILE A 57 -2.03 4.06 -2.41
C ILE A 57 -0.76 3.55 -1.70
N SER A 58 -0.68 3.66 -0.38
CA SER A 58 0.40 3.07 0.42
C SER A 58 0.39 1.54 0.41
N LEU A 59 -0.74 0.92 0.04
CA LEU A 59 -0.92 -0.52 -0.04
C LEU A 59 -0.71 -1.05 -1.47
N THR A 60 -0.59 -0.18 -2.48
CA THR A 60 -0.44 -0.60 -3.88
C THR A 60 0.78 -1.49 -4.09
N VAL A 61 1.96 -1.09 -3.59
CA VAL A 61 3.19 -1.90 -3.72
C VAL A 61 3.02 -3.28 -3.06
N PRO A 62 2.60 -3.40 -1.78
CA PRO A 62 2.31 -4.72 -1.18
C PRO A 62 1.34 -5.57 -1.99
N LEU A 63 0.30 -4.97 -2.57
CA LEU A 63 -0.69 -5.69 -3.36
C LEU A 63 -0.12 -6.26 -4.65
N TYR A 64 0.83 -5.57 -5.29
CA TYR A 64 1.55 -6.13 -6.42
C TYR A 64 2.41 -7.32 -6.01
N TYR A 65 3.10 -7.27 -4.87
CA TYR A 65 3.88 -8.41 -4.37
C TYR A 65 2.99 -9.62 -4.05
N GLU A 66 1.87 -9.42 -3.35
CA GLU A 66 0.89 -10.49 -3.09
C GLU A 66 0.33 -11.08 -4.39
N LEU A 67 0.04 -10.23 -5.39
CA LEU A 67 -0.46 -10.68 -6.67
C LEU A 67 0.60 -11.48 -7.47
N HIS A 68 1.87 -11.10 -7.38
CA HIS A 68 2.97 -11.85 -7.97
C HIS A 68 3.03 -13.25 -7.39
N ASP A 69 3.00 -13.38 -6.07
CA ASP A 69 3.09 -14.66 -5.37
C ASP A 69 1.91 -15.56 -5.73
N LEU A 70 0.69 -15.01 -5.74
CA LEU A 70 -0.51 -15.71 -6.18
C LEU A 70 -0.38 -16.25 -7.60
N LEU A 71 0.09 -15.42 -8.54
CA LEU A 71 0.29 -15.83 -9.94
C LEU A 71 1.39 -16.87 -10.08
N ASN A 72 2.49 -16.71 -9.35
CA ASN A 72 3.62 -17.63 -9.35
C ASN A 72 3.20 -19.01 -8.81
N GLU A 73 2.62 -19.06 -7.60
CA GLU A 73 2.09 -20.30 -7.00
C GLU A 73 1.04 -20.97 -7.90
N GLY A 74 0.13 -20.19 -8.49
CA GLY A 74 -0.88 -20.71 -9.41
C GLY A 74 -0.29 -21.30 -10.69
N SER A 75 0.71 -20.64 -11.27
CA SER A 75 1.38 -21.10 -12.49
C SER A 75 2.21 -22.37 -12.29
N GLU A 76 2.76 -22.54 -11.09
CA GLU A 76 3.55 -23.72 -10.71
C GLU A 76 2.70 -24.79 -10.00
N ALA A 77 1.38 -24.57 -9.86
CA ALA A 77 0.43 -25.44 -9.16
C ALA A 77 0.89 -25.82 -7.75
N GLN A 78 1.30 -24.82 -6.96
CA GLN A 78 1.83 -24.97 -5.61
C GLN A 78 0.87 -24.44 -4.54
N GLY A 79 1.18 -24.74 -3.27
CA GLY A 79 0.43 -24.21 -2.13
C GLY A 79 -1.06 -24.56 -2.21
N VAL A 80 -1.91 -23.54 -2.11
CA VAL A 80 -3.37 -23.69 -2.21
C VAL A 80 -3.84 -24.15 -3.59
N PHE A 81 -3.01 -23.98 -4.62
CA PHE A 81 -3.29 -24.33 -6.01
C PHE A 81 -2.75 -25.71 -6.43
N SER A 82 -2.33 -26.53 -5.46
CA SER A 82 -1.87 -27.88 -5.73
C SER A 82 -2.93 -28.73 -6.43
N GLY A 83 -2.53 -29.37 -7.53
CA GLY A 83 -3.42 -30.19 -8.35
C GLY A 83 -4.29 -29.41 -9.34
N LEU A 84 -3.98 -28.12 -9.58
CA LEU A 84 -4.54 -27.36 -10.69
C LEU A 84 -4.36 -28.11 -12.02
N ASP A 85 -5.41 -28.09 -12.84
CA ASP A 85 -5.32 -28.54 -14.22
C ASP A 85 -4.24 -27.75 -14.98
N ARG A 86 -3.52 -28.45 -15.86
CA ARG A 86 -2.38 -27.89 -16.59
C ARG A 86 -2.77 -26.69 -17.44
N ASP A 87 -3.94 -26.71 -18.06
CA ASP A 87 -4.37 -25.61 -18.93
C ASP A 87 -4.74 -24.38 -18.11
N ILE A 88 -5.27 -24.56 -16.90
CA ILE A 88 -5.51 -23.46 -15.95
C ILE A 88 -4.18 -22.87 -15.47
N ALA A 89 -3.23 -23.70 -15.05
CA ALA A 89 -1.90 -23.24 -14.63
C ALA A 89 -1.18 -22.48 -15.75
N GLN A 90 -1.29 -22.96 -17.00
CA GLN A 90 -0.75 -22.28 -18.16
C GLN A 90 -1.46 -20.95 -18.45
N ALA A 91 -2.78 -20.87 -18.25
CA ALA A 91 -3.52 -19.62 -18.38
C ALA A 91 -3.10 -18.59 -17.31
N ILE A 92 -2.84 -19.02 -16.07
CA ILE A 92 -2.30 -18.17 -15.00
C ILE A 92 -0.91 -17.64 -15.39
N LYS A 93 -0.05 -18.52 -15.92
CA LYS A 93 1.28 -18.14 -16.43
C LYS A 93 1.20 -17.08 -17.53
N GLU A 94 0.23 -17.17 -18.43
CA GLU A 94 -0.03 -16.12 -19.42
C GLU A 94 -0.52 -14.82 -18.77
N GLY A 95 -1.26 -14.91 -17.66
CA GLY A 95 -1.63 -13.79 -16.81
C GLY A 95 -0.44 -13.02 -16.23
N MET A 96 0.69 -13.70 -15.98
CA MET A 96 1.92 -13.06 -15.50
C MET A 96 2.43 -11.97 -16.44
N LYS A 97 2.26 -12.12 -17.77
CA LYS A 97 2.63 -11.08 -18.74
C LYS A 97 1.84 -9.78 -18.53
N LYS A 98 0.58 -9.91 -18.11
CA LYS A 98 -0.26 -8.75 -17.80
C LYS A 98 0.16 -8.12 -16.48
N TYR A 99 0.50 -8.93 -15.48
CA TYR A 99 1.10 -8.46 -14.24
C TYR A 99 2.37 -7.65 -14.52
N GLU A 100 3.35 -8.21 -15.22
CA GLU A 100 4.63 -7.57 -15.55
C GLU A 100 4.42 -6.20 -16.18
N LYS A 101 3.51 -6.09 -17.17
CA LYS A 101 3.18 -4.82 -17.81
C LYS A 101 2.74 -3.73 -16.83
N TYR A 102 1.81 -4.06 -15.92
CA TYR A 102 1.29 -3.07 -14.97
C TYR A 102 2.24 -2.85 -13.79
N TYR A 103 2.99 -3.86 -13.41
CA TYR A 103 4.08 -3.73 -12.44
C TYR A 103 5.13 -2.74 -12.94
N THR A 104 5.55 -2.81 -14.22
CA THR A 104 6.48 -1.82 -14.79
C THR A 104 5.95 -0.39 -14.66
N PHE A 105 4.67 -0.13 -14.95
CA PHE A 105 4.09 1.21 -14.78
C PHE A 105 4.07 1.68 -13.32
N MET A 106 3.86 0.76 -12.38
CA MET A 106 3.94 1.05 -10.95
C MET A 106 5.39 1.33 -10.54
N ASP A 107 6.34 0.49 -10.95
CA ASP A 107 7.76 0.54 -10.61
C ASP A 107 8.46 1.80 -11.16
N GLU A 108 8.05 2.27 -12.33
CA GLU A 108 8.53 3.51 -12.93
C GLU A 108 8.07 4.78 -12.17
N SER A 109 7.08 4.67 -11.27
CA SER A 109 6.53 5.80 -10.53
C SER A 109 7.04 5.87 -9.08
N ASP A 110 7.68 6.99 -8.73
CA ASP A 110 8.12 7.26 -7.35
C ASP A 110 6.96 7.39 -6.35
N THR A 111 5.73 7.57 -6.84
CA THR A 111 4.54 7.89 -6.04
C THR A 111 4.12 6.72 -5.16
N TYR A 112 4.10 5.50 -5.71
CA TYR A 112 3.70 4.31 -4.97
C TYR A 112 4.70 3.96 -3.87
N TYR A 113 6.00 4.03 -4.18
CA TYR A 113 7.06 3.82 -3.19
C TYR A 113 7.09 4.91 -2.11
N THR A 114 6.87 6.17 -2.49
CA THR A 114 6.75 7.27 -1.51
C THR A 114 5.57 7.05 -0.58
N ALA A 115 4.40 6.69 -1.12
CA ALA A 115 3.21 6.38 -0.32
C ALA A 115 3.42 5.19 0.62
N LEU A 116 4.08 4.12 0.17
CA LEU A 116 4.43 2.97 1.01
C LEU A 116 5.32 3.38 2.18
N ILE A 117 6.38 4.15 1.91
CA ILE A 117 7.35 4.57 2.93
C ILE A 117 6.68 5.44 4.00
N LEU A 118 5.62 6.17 3.65
CA LEU A 118 4.83 6.96 4.59
C LEU A 118 4.01 6.12 5.58
N ASP A 119 3.89 4.80 5.41
CA ASP A 119 3.36 3.91 6.45
C ASP A 119 4.46 3.62 7.50
N PRO A 120 4.34 4.14 8.75
CA PRO A 120 5.37 4.03 9.76
C PRO A 120 5.58 2.60 10.29
N ARG A 121 4.66 1.67 9.99
CA ARG A 121 4.72 0.26 10.43
C ARG A 121 5.57 -0.60 9.50
N VAL A 122 5.79 -0.17 8.27
CA VAL A 122 6.53 -0.93 7.25
C VAL A 122 7.71 -0.15 6.67
N LYS A 123 7.54 1.16 6.40
CA LYS A 123 8.56 2.02 5.81
C LYS A 123 9.23 1.36 4.59
N GLY A 124 10.56 1.43 4.50
CA GLY A 124 11.35 0.76 3.48
C GLY A 124 11.63 -0.71 3.74
N ASP A 125 11.33 -1.23 4.94
CA ASP A 125 11.67 -2.61 5.31
C ASP A 125 10.92 -3.63 4.44
N LEU A 126 9.69 -3.31 4.02
CA LEU A 126 8.94 -4.18 3.11
C LEU A 126 9.69 -4.35 1.77
N ILE A 127 10.11 -3.25 1.14
CA ILE A 127 10.85 -3.28 -0.13
C ILE A 127 12.13 -4.12 0.02
N LEU A 128 12.85 -3.93 1.13
CA LEU A 128 14.09 -4.66 1.39
C LEU A 128 13.86 -6.15 1.68
N ASN A 129 12.68 -6.55 2.15
CA ASN A 129 12.35 -7.95 2.40
C ASN A 129 11.88 -8.66 1.13
N GLU A 130 10.98 -8.02 0.39
CA GLU A 130 10.28 -8.60 -0.77
C GLU A 130 11.17 -8.67 -2.02
N LEU A 131 12.06 -7.69 -2.24
CA LEU A 131 12.97 -7.74 -3.39
C LEU A 131 14.11 -8.72 -3.14
N GLU A 132 14.30 -9.65 -4.07
CA GLU A 132 15.46 -10.55 -4.09
C GLU A 132 16.77 -9.76 -4.25
N ASP A 133 16.78 -8.78 -5.16
CA ASP A 133 17.90 -7.86 -5.36
C ASP A 133 17.89 -6.74 -4.30
N LYS A 134 18.73 -6.92 -3.28
CA LYS A 134 18.87 -5.95 -2.19
C LYS A 134 19.48 -4.63 -2.65
N GLU A 135 20.31 -4.61 -3.71
CA GLU A 135 20.85 -3.37 -4.25
C GLU A 135 19.75 -2.57 -4.95
N ALA A 136 18.87 -3.22 -5.70
CA ALA A 136 17.70 -2.58 -6.30
C ALA A 136 16.81 -1.94 -5.22
N GLY A 137 16.50 -2.67 -4.14
CA GLY A 137 15.73 -2.13 -3.02
C GLY A 137 16.40 -0.90 -2.38
N ASN A 138 17.71 -0.95 -2.15
CA ASN A 138 18.46 0.20 -1.63
C ASN A 138 18.45 1.40 -2.59
N LEU A 139 18.50 1.16 -3.91
CA LEU A 139 18.41 2.23 -4.92
C LEU A 139 17.04 2.91 -4.87
N ILE A 140 15.94 2.16 -4.75
CA ILE A 140 14.59 2.70 -4.59
C ILE A 140 14.52 3.59 -3.33
N LEU A 141 15.01 3.11 -2.19
CA LEU A 141 14.99 3.89 -0.94
C LEU A 141 15.81 5.19 -1.06
N ARG A 142 16.99 5.13 -1.69
CA ARG A 142 17.80 6.33 -1.96
C ARG A 142 17.09 7.30 -2.89
N ALA A 143 16.46 6.79 -3.95
CA ALA A 143 15.72 7.62 -4.91
C ALA A 143 14.55 8.35 -4.25
N VAL A 144 13.74 7.64 -3.45
CA VAL A 144 12.62 8.25 -2.71
C VAL A 144 13.13 9.27 -1.68
N ARG A 145 14.16 8.91 -0.90
CA ARG A 145 14.77 9.83 0.09
C ARG A 145 15.25 11.12 -0.60
N ASN A 146 15.92 11.02 -1.74
CA ASN A 146 16.39 12.17 -2.52
C ASN A 146 15.23 13.01 -3.09
N SER A 147 14.21 12.36 -3.65
CA SER A 147 12.99 13.02 -4.18
C SER A 147 12.27 13.81 -3.08
N LEU A 148 12.14 13.24 -1.88
CA LEU A 148 11.54 13.91 -0.73
C LEU A 148 12.37 15.12 -0.27
N HIS A 149 13.69 15.01 -0.19
CA HIS A 149 14.56 16.15 0.15
C HIS A 149 14.45 17.27 -0.88
N GLN A 150 14.31 16.93 -2.17
CA GLN A 150 14.15 17.91 -3.24
C GLN A 150 12.79 18.62 -3.18
N LYS A 151 11.70 17.88 -2.96
CA LYS A 151 10.31 18.39 -2.93
C LYS A 151 10.00 19.14 -1.64
N TYR A 152 10.55 18.69 -0.51
CA TYR A 152 10.31 19.24 0.82
C TYR A 152 11.63 19.67 1.47
N PRO A 153 12.30 20.71 0.95
CA PRO A 153 13.53 21.19 1.54
C PRO A 153 13.28 21.73 2.94
N LEU A 154 14.31 21.67 3.78
CA LEU A 154 14.32 22.32 5.09
C LEU A 154 14.02 23.81 4.90
N ARG A 155 12.78 24.21 5.21
CA ARG A 155 12.49 25.62 5.42
C ARG A 155 13.26 26.00 6.66
N ASN A 156 14.25 26.87 6.51
CA ASN A 156 14.75 27.63 7.64
C ASN A 156 13.51 28.19 8.32
N ARG A 157 13.17 27.66 9.50
CA ARG A 157 12.31 28.39 10.43
C ARG A 157 13.08 29.69 10.58
N GLU A 158 12.64 30.75 9.88
CA GLU A 158 12.88 32.09 10.37
C GLU A 158 12.57 31.98 11.85
N SER A 159 13.61 32.15 12.67
CA SER A 159 13.42 32.15 14.09
C SER A 159 12.22 33.07 14.36
N PRO A 160 11.31 32.78 15.30
CA PRO A 160 10.21 33.70 15.64
C PRO A 160 10.67 35.11 16.08
N ARG A 161 11.96 35.42 15.95
CA ARG A 161 12.60 36.70 16.26
C ARG A 161 12.09 37.85 15.41
N THR A 162 11.53 37.64 14.21
CA THR A 162 11.23 38.78 13.32
C THR A 162 9.76 39.20 13.25
N VAL A 163 8.79 38.39 13.72
CA VAL A 163 7.36 38.74 13.62
C VAL A 163 6.77 39.30 14.94
N LEU A 164 7.47 39.16 16.07
CA LEU A 164 7.03 39.71 17.36
C LEU A 164 7.68 41.04 17.76
N GLN A 165 8.22 41.80 16.81
CA GLN A 165 8.88 43.08 17.13
C GLN A 165 8.08 44.33 16.77
N GLN A 166 6.79 44.19 16.41
CA GLN A 166 5.96 45.37 16.10
C GLN A 166 4.62 45.47 16.83
N SER A 167 4.25 44.53 17.71
CA SER A 167 3.07 44.76 18.54
C SER A 167 3.07 43.91 19.81
N ALA A 168 3.26 44.61 20.94
CA ALA A 168 2.67 44.37 22.26
C ALA A 168 3.72 44.52 23.38
N SER A 169 3.56 45.60 24.13
CA SER A 169 4.07 45.75 25.47
C SER A 169 3.43 44.70 26.39
N GLU A 170 4.02 43.50 26.46
CA GLU A 170 3.61 42.45 27.39
C GLU A 170 4.73 42.10 28.38
N ILE A 171 4.40 42.18 29.65
CA ILE A 171 5.25 41.82 30.79
C ILE A 171 5.56 40.32 30.71
N LYS A 172 6.78 39.95 30.30
CA LYS A 172 7.23 38.55 30.34
C LYS A 172 7.30 38.08 31.80
N THR A 173 6.66 36.97 32.14
CA THR A 173 6.74 36.39 33.50
C THR A 173 8.15 35.81 33.75
N VAL A 174 8.48 35.57 35.03
CA VAL A 174 9.75 34.92 35.41
C VAL A 174 9.88 33.54 34.76
N GLU A 175 8.78 32.82 34.68
CA GLU A 175 8.68 31.49 34.05
C GLU A 175 9.04 31.53 32.57
N SER A 176 8.49 32.47 31.78
CA SER A 176 8.85 32.61 30.36
C SER A 176 10.34 32.92 30.16
N ARG A 177 10.95 33.71 31.06
CA ARG A 177 12.40 33.99 31.01
C ARG A 177 13.25 32.77 31.37
N MET A 178 12.82 31.96 32.33
CA MET A 178 13.50 30.73 32.71
C MET A 178 13.43 29.71 31.57
N LEU A 179 12.26 29.47 30.99
CA LEU A 179 12.07 28.56 29.87
C LEU A 179 12.87 28.98 28.63
N GLN A 180 12.96 30.29 28.36
CA GLN A 180 13.76 30.81 27.25
C GLN A 180 15.28 30.60 27.44
N ARG A 181 15.76 30.54 28.69
CA ARG A 181 17.17 30.21 29.02
C ARG A 181 17.47 28.72 28.92
N LEU A 182 16.44 27.88 29.04
CA LEU A 182 16.53 26.42 28.92
C LEU A 182 16.37 25.94 27.47
N GLN A 183 16.02 26.82 26.52
CA GLN A 183 15.95 26.45 25.12
C GLN A 183 17.34 26.03 24.62
N PRO A 184 17.50 24.80 24.09
CA PRO A 184 18.76 24.34 23.54
C PRO A 184 19.24 25.28 22.44
N GLN A 185 20.48 25.79 22.55
CA GLN A 185 21.08 26.53 21.46
C GLN A 185 21.45 25.55 20.34
N ALA A 186 20.80 25.75 19.19
CA ALA A 186 21.06 25.07 17.92
C ALA A 186 21.09 23.54 18.02
N VAL A 187 19.91 22.92 18.10
CA VAL A 187 19.76 21.55 17.61
C VAL A 187 20.12 21.57 16.12
N PRO A 188 21.01 20.69 15.63
CA PRO A 188 21.28 20.59 14.20
C PRO A 188 19.93 20.47 13.47
N LEU A 189 19.70 21.27 12.43
CA LEU A 189 18.58 21.07 11.51
C LEU A 189 18.84 19.77 10.74
N LEU A 190 18.78 18.63 11.41
CA LEU A 190 18.68 17.35 10.75
C LEU A 190 17.30 17.30 10.10
N SER A 191 17.26 17.09 8.79
CA SER A 191 16.02 16.87 8.05
C SER A 191 15.19 15.81 8.76
N ASP A 192 13.90 16.09 8.99
CA ASP A 192 13.04 15.09 9.60
C ASP A 192 12.79 13.89 8.68
N ILE A 193 13.06 14.05 7.37
CA ILE A 193 13.12 12.97 6.39
C ILE A 193 14.17 11.94 6.81
N ASP A 194 15.40 12.37 7.06
CA ASP A 194 16.49 11.46 7.46
C ASP A 194 16.16 10.78 8.79
N ARG A 195 15.67 11.55 9.76
CA ARG A 195 15.23 11.03 11.06
C ARG A 195 14.14 9.96 10.91
N TYR A 196 13.19 10.16 10.01
CA TYR A 196 12.11 9.21 9.78
C TYR A 196 12.63 7.92 9.13
N PHE A 197 13.44 8.02 8.08
CA PHE A 197 14.04 6.87 7.40
C PHE A 197 14.92 6.03 8.35
N ASP A 198 15.68 6.69 9.21
CA ASP A 198 16.65 6.03 10.08
C ASP A 198 16.03 5.59 11.43
N SER A 199 14.77 5.95 11.71
CA SER A 199 14.06 5.55 12.94
C SER A 199 13.43 4.16 12.80
N PRO A 200 13.28 3.40 13.91
CA PRO A 200 12.64 2.09 13.87
C PRO A 200 11.18 2.17 13.41
N ARG A 201 10.64 1.03 12.96
CA ARG A 201 9.23 0.87 12.65
C ARG A 201 8.38 1.09 13.91
N VAL A 202 7.22 1.70 13.72
CA VAL A 202 6.28 1.94 14.83
C VAL A 202 5.41 0.71 15.02
N SER A 203 5.43 0.14 16.23
CA SER A 203 4.53 -0.93 16.64
C SER A 203 3.35 -0.36 17.44
N ASN A 204 2.27 -1.15 17.59
CA ASN A 204 1.12 -0.82 18.44
C ASN A 204 0.28 0.40 17.99
N ILE A 205 0.05 0.54 16.68
CA ILE A 205 -0.89 1.53 16.14
C ILE A 205 -2.26 0.85 15.98
N ASP A 206 -3.31 1.49 16.50
CA ASP A 206 -4.69 1.10 16.23
C ASP A 206 -5.05 1.45 14.78
N THR A 207 -5.33 0.44 13.96
CA THR A 207 -5.68 0.58 12.55
C THR A 207 -7.15 0.25 12.26
N THR A 208 -8.00 0.23 13.30
CA THR A 208 -9.44 0.02 13.13
C THR A 208 -10.11 1.17 12.39
N ASP A 209 -9.64 2.40 12.59
CA ASP A 209 -10.09 3.58 11.84
C ASP A 209 -9.54 3.54 10.39
N PRO A 210 -10.40 3.55 9.36
CA PRO A 210 -10.01 3.71 7.95
C PRO A 210 -8.99 4.83 7.66
N ASN A 211 -9.03 5.92 8.43
CA ASN A 211 -8.17 7.09 8.26
C ASN A 211 -6.99 7.12 9.25
N TRP A 212 -6.69 6.00 9.92
CA TRP A 212 -5.66 5.92 10.96
C TRP A 212 -4.32 6.49 10.50
N LEU A 213 -3.91 6.24 9.24
CA LEU A 213 -2.62 6.66 8.71
C LEU A 213 -2.53 8.18 8.56
N CYS A 214 -3.55 8.81 7.97
CA CYS A 214 -3.65 10.27 7.89
C CYS A 214 -3.73 10.90 9.29
N ASN A 215 -4.46 10.26 10.21
CA ASN A 215 -4.57 10.71 11.60
C ASN A 215 -3.23 10.63 12.33
N TRP A 216 -2.44 9.58 12.10
CA TRP A 216 -1.11 9.43 12.66
C TRP A 216 -0.19 10.58 12.22
N TRP A 217 -0.16 10.90 10.92
CA TRP A 217 0.61 12.03 10.40
C TRP A 217 0.12 13.38 10.90
N ARG A 218 -1.18 13.54 11.12
CA ARG A 218 -1.75 14.76 11.72
C ARG A 218 -1.26 15.00 13.15
N VAL A 219 -1.08 13.94 13.92
CA VAL A 219 -0.53 14.00 15.30
C VAL A 219 0.97 14.31 15.29
N HIS A 220 1.74 13.70 14.39
CA HIS A 220 3.20 13.83 14.35
C HIS A 220 3.71 15.01 13.50
N LYS A 221 2.82 15.86 12.98
CA LYS A 221 3.18 16.98 12.08
C LYS A 221 4.19 17.97 12.66
N ASP A 222 4.20 18.15 13.99
CA ASP A 222 5.08 19.11 14.65
C ASP A 222 6.49 18.52 14.89
N GLU A 223 6.58 17.18 14.96
CA GLU A 223 7.82 16.42 15.13
C GLU A 223 8.49 16.10 13.79
N LEU A 224 7.68 15.79 12.76
CA LEU A 224 8.09 15.39 11.42
C LEU A 224 7.41 16.28 10.34
N PRO A 225 7.71 17.58 10.29
CA PRO A 225 6.98 18.53 9.44
C PRO A 225 7.16 18.29 7.93
N GLN A 226 8.35 17.89 7.46
CA GLN A 226 8.58 17.59 6.04
C GLN A 226 7.84 16.32 5.64
N MET A 227 7.97 15.24 6.43
CA MET A 227 7.29 13.98 6.15
C MET A 227 5.76 14.11 6.26
N ALA A 228 5.24 14.89 7.21
CA ALA A 228 3.80 15.15 7.31
C ALA A 228 3.27 16.00 6.13
N ALA A 229 4.11 16.86 5.54
CA ALA A 229 3.75 17.56 4.32
C ALA A 229 3.64 16.59 3.13
N ALA A 230 4.60 15.66 2.99
CA ALA A 230 4.53 14.59 2.00
C ALA A 230 3.30 13.68 2.23
N ALA A 231 3.05 13.26 3.47
CA ALA A 231 1.88 12.45 3.83
C ALA A 231 0.56 13.09 3.39
N ARG A 232 0.42 14.40 3.58
CA ARG A 232 -0.78 15.16 3.17
C ARG A 232 -0.97 15.20 1.65
N GLU A 233 0.10 15.10 0.87
CA GLU A 233 0.05 15.17 -0.59
C GLU A 233 -0.16 13.79 -1.22
N TYR A 234 0.57 12.78 -0.74
CA TYR A 234 0.59 11.46 -1.33
C TYR A 234 -0.54 10.55 -0.84
N LEU A 235 -0.84 10.52 0.46
CA LEU A 235 -1.81 9.56 1.01
C LEU A 235 -3.25 9.76 0.52
N PRO A 236 -3.73 10.98 0.22
CA PRO A 236 -5.08 11.16 -0.31
C PRO A 236 -5.28 10.67 -1.76
N ILE A 237 -4.20 10.28 -2.46
CA ILE A 237 -4.32 9.78 -3.84
C ILE A 237 -5.04 8.42 -3.80
N PRO A 238 -6.16 8.25 -4.53
CA PRO A 238 -6.86 6.98 -4.60
C PRO A 238 -6.03 5.95 -5.40
N SER A 239 -6.01 4.70 -4.97
CA SER A 239 -5.37 3.60 -5.72
C SER A 239 -6.25 3.04 -6.84
N SER A 240 -7.54 3.39 -6.87
CA SER A 240 -8.52 2.92 -7.84
C SER A 240 -9.44 4.06 -8.26
N GLU A 241 -9.77 4.13 -9.55
CA GLU A 241 -10.76 5.08 -10.10
C GLU A 241 -12.21 4.67 -9.77
N MET A 242 -12.42 3.44 -9.30
CA MET A 242 -13.73 2.95 -8.90
C MET A 242 -14.15 3.63 -7.59
N SER A 243 -14.91 4.72 -7.72
CA SER A 243 -15.68 5.27 -6.61
C SER A 243 -16.78 4.26 -6.28
N VAL A 244 -16.77 3.78 -5.04
CA VAL A 244 -17.65 2.74 -4.49
C VAL A 244 -19.11 2.92 -4.95
N GLU A 245 -19.66 1.91 -5.63
CA GLU A 245 -21.11 1.74 -5.83
C GLU A 245 -21.84 1.54 -4.50
#